data_AF-A0A811R717-F1
#
_entry.id   AF-A0A811R717-F1
#
_cell.length_a   1.000
_cell.length_b   1.000
_cell.length_c   1.000
_cell.angle_alpha   90.00
_cell.angle_beta   90.00
_cell.angle_gamma   90.00
#
_symmetry.space_group_name_H-M   'P 1'
#
loop_
_entity.id
_entity.type
_entity.pdbx_description
1 polymer ?
#
loop_
_entity_poly.entity_id
_entity_poly.type
_entity_poly.pdbx_seq_one_letter_code
_entity_poly.pdbx_strand_id
1 'polypeptide(L)'
;MERGCNGRRKYGLGRCRECVIRPVSRGTRCKLGWRKGGWDPSHEQGHAPKPTSPPPPGRAPLVTTTSSTSAIETVEGTHVFHVCGYSLLRGVGPGNYVWSGTFAVGGYHWSLRFFPDGDARGGGPAGGGKSKSSGDDECCFHADLMTQGADAKACFTIGFVNQADGSTRWEPTTPLISLSTAGAGTGNGSPPPPSSARLVVPRTKVEDFAVLRGDRVSVMCRVAVTQNQRVFAAAEPAVSRVEVPPPDLPECLGRLLEEGVGTDVTIHVGEETFAADRIVLAMRSPVFRAQLYGPMRDKGEQQHLAVEDVQPSVFRALLGFIYTDALPAIDDDGLDEHDRKERICHLLVAADRYAMERLKMICQGILSKNLAVHTVAAMLALADQHHCDMLKESCFEFIFSPNRLHDVVASRGYAELKTTCPSVLVEILEKSSKFCQI
;
A
#
# COMPACT_ATOMS: atom_id res chain seq x y z
N MET A 1 4.85 -76.02 -51.37
CA MET A 1 5.20 -74.59 -51.38
C MET A 1 5.59 -74.22 -49.96
N GLU A 2 6.89 -74.32 -49.68
CA GLU A 2 7.74 -73.24 -49.12
C GLU A 2 7.63 -73.16 -47.59
N ARG A 3 8.45 -73.90 -46.81
CA ARG A 3 9.86 -73.63 -46.39
C ARG A 3 9.97 -72.31 -45.57
N GLY A 4 10.53 -72.24 -44.35
CA GLY A 4 11.21 -73.21 -43.48
C GLY A 4 11.75 -72.58 -42.18
N CYS A 5 12.20 -73.46 -41.27
CA CYS A 5 13.16 -73.39 -40.13
C CYS A 5 13.96 -72.08 -39.92
N ASN A 6 14.46 -71.67 -38.74
CA ASN A 6 15.22 -72.31 -37.64
C ASN A 6 15.46 -71.18 -36.58
N GLY A 7 15.74 -71.33 -35.28
CA GLY A 7 16.73 -72.19 -34.63
C GLY A 7 17.94 -71.38 -34.10
N ARG A 8 17.99 -71.18 -32.77
CA ARG A 8 19.15 -71.12 -31.83
C ARG A 8 20.25 -70.03 -31.89
N ARG A 9 20.46 -69.44 -30.69
CA ARG A 9 21.70 -69.01 -29.97
C ARG A 9 23.05 -69.01 -30.73
N LYS A 10 23.84 -67.93 -30.57
CA LYS A 10 25.13 -67.92 -29.83
C LYS A 10 25.92 -66.59 -29.89
N TYR A 11 26.50 -66.25 -28.72
CA TYR A 11 27.70 -65.44 -28.40
C TYR A 11 27.78 -63.95 -28.78
N GLY A 12 28.20 -63.13 -27.80
CA GLY A 12 28.26 -61.67 -27.88
C GLY A 12 29.68 -61.11 -27.98
N LEU A 13 29.80 -59.77 -27.94
CA LEU A 13 30.94 -58.99 -27.42
C LEU A 13 30.74 -57.47 -27.63
N GLY A 14 30.92 -56.68 -26.57
CA GLY A 14 31.36 -55.27 -26.63
C GLY A 14 30.36 -54.22 -26.11
N ARG A 15 30.38 -53.89 -24.79
CA ARG A 15 31.00 -52.68 -24.14
C ARG A 15 30.03 -51.47 -24.12
N CYS A 16 29.79 -50.71 -23.04
CA CYS A 16 30.31 -50.63 -21.68
C CYS A 16 29.25 -50.01 -20.73
N ARG A 17 28.99 -50.72 -19.62
CA ARG A 17 28.53 -50.36 -18.26
C ARG A 17 27.82 -49.04 -17.96
N GLU A 18 26.61 -49.19 -17.41
CA GLU A 18 25.98 -48.30 -16.42
C GLU A 18 26.85 -48.13 -15.17
N CYS A 19 26.87 -46.91 -14.62
CA CYS A 19 27.33 -46.68 -13.25
C CYS A 19 26.31 -45.83 -12.49
N VAL A 20 25.80 -46.48 -11.45
CA VAL A 20 24.95 -46.02 -10.35
C VAL A 20 25.49 -44.76 -9.69
N ILE A 21 24.61 -43.78 -9.46
CA ILE A 21 24.89 -42.58 -8.66
C ILE A 21 24.84 -42.94 -7.17
N ARG A 22 25.96 -42.72 -6.47
CA ARG A 22 26.02 -42.52 -5.01
C ARG A 22 26.79 -41.22 -4.73
N PRO A 23 26.38 -40.40 -3.74
CA PRO A 23 27.03 -39.14 -3.41
C PRO A 23 28.15 -39.35 -2.38
N VAL A 24 29.30 -38.69 -2.57
CA VAL A 24 30.32 -38.45 -1.54
C VAL A 24 30.88 -37.03 -1.69
N SER A 25 31.30 -36.51 -0.55
CA SER A 25 31.51 -35.14 -0.12
C SER A 25 32.92 -34.58 -0.36
N ARG A 26 33.02 -33.26 -0.12
CA ARG A 26 34.20 -32.44 0.26
C ARG A 26 35.22 -32.06 -0.83
N GLY A 27 35.10 -30.80 -1.28
CA GLY A 27 35.97 -29.70 -0.85
C GLY A 27 37.34 -29.55 -1.54
N THR A 28 37.50 -28.43 -2.27
CA THR A 28 38.81 -27.78 -2.46
C THR A 28 38.63 -26.29 -2.70
N ARG A 29 39.27 -25.49 -1.84
CA ARG A 29 39.42 -24.03 -1.95
C ARG A 29 40.82 -23.77 -2.51
N CYS A 30 40.93 -23.21 -3.71
CA CYS A 30 42.19 -22.70 -4.25
C CYS A 30 42.54 -21.35 -3.59
N LYS A 31 43.76 -21.26 -3.05
CA LYS A 31 44.42 -20.03 -2.61
C LYS A 31 45.23 -19.46 -3.77
N LEU A 32 45.02 -18.19 -4.10
CA LEU A 32 46.02 -17.34 -4.75
C LEU A 32 46.55 -16.38 -3.69
N GLY A 33 47.86 -16.44 -3.46
CA GLY A 33 48.57 -15.62 -2.48
C GLY A 33 49.14 -14.34 -3.11
N TRP A 34 49.30 -13.32 -2.28
CA TRP A 34 50.19 -12.19 -2.55
C TRP A 34 51.38 -12.26 -1.60
N ARG A 35 52.59 -12.13 -2.16
CA ARG A 35 53.87 -12.15 -1.47
C ARG A 35 54.13 -10.84 -0.72
N LYS A 36 54.88 -10.93 0.38
CA LYS A 36 56.02 -10.07 0.81
C LYS A 36 56.61 -10.83 2.01
N GLY A 37 57.82 -11.39 1.95
CA GLY A 37 59.11 -10.72 1.89
C GLY A 37 59.83 -11.12 3.19
N GLY A 38 60.80 -12.02 3.10
CA GLY A 38 61.54 -12.53 4.26
C GLY A 38 62.82 -11.75 4.51
N TRP A 39 63.18 -11.59 5.78
CA TRP A 39 64.57 -11.50 6.22
C TRP A 39 64.69 -12.05 7.65
N ASP A 40 65.45 -13.13 7.77
CA ASP A 40 66.07 -13.72 8.98
C ASP A 40 67.45 -13.02 9.16
N PRO A 41 68.30 -13.20 10.21
CA PRO A 41 68.30 -14.25 11.24
C PRO A 41 68.86 -13.87 12.65
N SER A 42 68.92 -14.90 13.52
CA SER A 42 69.95 -15.18 14.56
C SER A 42 69.64 -14.72 16.00
N HIS A 43 69.36 -15.63 16.95
CA HIS A 43 70.26 -16.50 17.73
C HIS A 43 70.79 -15.80 19.00
N GLU A 44 70.30 -16.19 20.20
CA GLU A 44 71.13 -16.64 21.33
C GLU A 44 70.29 -16.99 22.58
N GLN A 45 70.83 -17.92 23.37
CA GLN A 45 70.22 -18.69 24.45
C GLN A 45 70.40 -17.99 25.82
N GLY A 46 69.56 -18.30 26.82
CA GLY A 46 69.87 -18.02 28.23
C GLY A 46 68.70 -18.18 29.21
N HIS A 47 68.92 -18.92 30.30
CA HIS A 47 67.94 -19.50 31.24
C HIS A 47 67.43 -18.61 32.41
N ALA A 48 66.14 -18.83 32.77
CA ALA A 48 65.47 -18.80 34.10
C ALA A 48 65.23 -17.44 34.85
N PRO A 49 64.20 -17.27 35.73
CA PRO A 49 63.28 -18.24 36.34
C PRO A 49 61.76 -17.96 36.18
N LYS A 50 60.96 -18.95 36.57
CA LYS A 50 59.48 -19.05 36.48
C LYS A 50 58.76 -18.14 37.51
N PRO A 51 57.64 -17.51 37.15
CA PRO A 51 56.53 -17.43 38.10
C PRO A 51 55.16 -17.74 37.46
N THR A 52 54.43 -18.63 38.15
CA THR A 52 52.97 -18.71 38.28
C THR A 52 52.09 -18.60 37.02
N SER A 53 51.51 -19.73 36.63
CA SER A 53 50.38 -19.82 35.71
C SER A 53 49.18 -18.98 36.19
N PRO A 54 48.62 -18.08 35.39
CA PRO A 54 47.27 -17.58 35.65
C PRO A 54 46.25 -18.69 35.31
N PRO A 55 45.11 -18.76 36.02
CA PRO A 55 44.07 -19.73 35.70
C PRO A 55 43.50 -19.45 34.29
N PRO A 56 42.97 -20.46 33.58
CA PRO A 56 42.32 -20.19 32.30
C PRO A 56 41.15 -19.21 32.54
N PRO A 57 40.91 -18.23 31.65
CA PRO A 57 39.77 -17.35 31.80
C PRO A 57 38.52 -18.23 31.87
N GLY A 58 37.83 -18.15 33.00
CA GLY A 58 36.55 -18.81 33.21
C GLY A 58 35.65 -18.49 32.03
N ARG A 59 35.19 -19.53 31.34
CA ARG A 59 34.25 -19.40 30.23
C ARG A 59 33.01 -18.71 30.80
N ALA A 60 32.86 -17.42 30.54
CA ALA A 60 31.68 -16.68 30.94
C ALA A 60 30.46 -17.45 30.42
N PRO A 61 29.41 -17.66 31.25
CA PRO A 61 28.21 -18.30 30.76
C PRO A 61 27.74 -17.50 29.55
N LEU A 62 27.52 -18.18 28.42
CA LEU A 62 26.86 -17.60 27.26
C LEU A 62 25.44 -17.25 27.72
N VAL A 63 25.27 -16.03 28.22
CA VAL A 63 23.95 -15.47 28.50
C VAL A 63 23.36 -15.15 27.14
N THR A 64 22.49 -16.04 26.68
CA THR A 64 21.68 -15.78 25.49
C THR A 64 20.56 -14.83 25.90
N THR A 65 20.80 -13.54 25.72
CA THR A 65 19.76 -12.53 25.82
C THR A 65 19.04 -12.45 24.48
N THR A 66 17.75 -12.77 24.49
CA THR A 66 16.87 -12.52 23.35
C THR A 66 16.18 -11.19 23.55
N SER A 67 16.00 -10.44 22.47
CA SER A 67 15.24 -9.20 22.47
C SER A 67 14.26 -9.24 21.30
N SER A 68 13.06 -8.73 21.51
CA SER A 68 12.02 -8.65 20.50
C SER A 68 11.51 -7.22 20.43
N THR A 69 11.36 -6.69 19.23
CA THR A 69 10.75 -5.37 19.01
C THR A 69 9.39 -5.57 18.36
N SER A 70 8.36 -4.96 18.95
CA SER A 70 7.03 -4.87 18.37
C SER A 70 6.78 -3.45 17.90
N ALA A 71 6.54 -3.28 16.60
CA ALA A 71 5.98 -2.04 16.06
C ALA A 71 4.47 -2.21 15.89
N ILE A 72 3.70 -1.19 16.26
CA ILE A 72 2.26 -1.15 16.08
C ILE A 72 1.97 -0.21 14.90
N GLU A 73 1.54 -0.76 13.77
CA GLU A 73 1.09 0.05 12.63
C GLU A 73 -0.32 0.56 12.90
N THR A 74 -0.63 1.80 12.54
CA THR A 74 -1.97 2.40 12.69
C THR A 74 -2.52 2.87 11.35
N VAL A 75 -3.78 2.54 11.06
CA VAL A 75 -4.54 3.14 9.97
C VAL A 75 -5.43 4.24 10.52
N GLU A 76 -5.38 5.40 9.87
CA GLU A 76 -6.10 6.58 10.32
C GLU A 76 -7.18 6.98 9.32
N GLY A 77 -8.26 7.55 9.84
CA GLY A 77 -9.33 8.15 9.03
C GLY A 77 -10.01 9.27 9.80
N THR A 78 -10.57 10.22 9.08
CA THR A 78 -11.26 11.39 9.66
C THR A 78 -12.70 11.44 9.14
N HIS A 79 -13.64 11.61 10.06
CA HIS A 79 -15.06 11.79 9.77
C HIS A 79 -15.53 13.16 10.25
N VAL A 80 -16.38 13.84 9.47
CA VAL A 80 -16.97 15.12 9.86
C VAL A 80 -18.45 14.93 10.12
N PHE A 81 -18.86 15.15 11.38
CA PHE A 81 -20.23 15.07 11.85
C PHE A 81 -20.82 16.47 12.02
N HIS A 82 -21.82 16.80 11.19
CA HIS A 82 -22.53 18.06 11.27
C HIS A 82 -23.78 17.92 12.15
N VAL A 83 -23.80 18.66 13.25
CA VAL A 83 -24.94 18.76 14.17
C VAL A 83 -25.68 20.05 13.86
N CYS A 84 -26.86 19.93 13.25
CA CYS A 84 -27.75 21.07 12.99
C CYS A 84 -28.83 21.14 14.08
N GLY A 85 -29.22 22.35 14.48
CA GLY A 85 -30.21 22.53 15.54
C GLY A 85 -29.61 22.35 16.94
N TYR A 86 -28.34 22.72 17.15
CA TYR A 86 -27.64 22.51 18.43
C TYR A 86 -28.42 23.09 19.63
N SER A 87 -29.04 24.26 19.45
CA SER A 87 -29.86 24.93 20.44
C SER A 87 -31.04 24.10 20.95
N LEU A 88 -31.59 23.21 20.11
CA LEU A 88 -32.69 22.30 20.46
C LEU A 88 -32.21 21.08 21.27
N LEU A 89 -30.93 20.75 21.16
CA LEU A 89 -30.29 19.64 21.87
C LEU A 89 -29.69 20.08 23.21
N ARG A 90 -29.37 21.37 23.33
CA ARG A 90 -28.81 22.00 24.51
C ARG A 90 -29.88 22.21 25.59
N GLY A 91 -29.61 21.82 26.82
CA GLY A 91 -30.52 21.99 27.97
C GLY A 91 -31.63 20.95 28.06
N VAL A 92 -31.60 19.92 27.20
CA VAL A 92 -32.49 18.75 27.28
C VAL A 92 -32.12 17.88 28.50
N GLY A 93 -30.87 18.01 28.96
CA GLY A 93 -30.36 17.35 30.15
C GLY A 93 -29.41 16.20 29.84
N PRO A 94 -28.61 15.76 30.83
CA PRO A 94 -27.54 14.79 30.65
C PRO A 94 -28.09 13.44 30.17
N GLY A 95 -27.32 12.78 29.29
CA GLY A 95 -27.66 11.47 28.72
C GLY A 95 -28.47 11.52 27.41
N ASN A 96 -28.93 12.71 26.98
CA ASN A 96 -29.50 12.91 25.65
C ASN A 96 -28.38 13.09 24.62
N TYR A 97 -28.52 12.47 23.45
CA TYR A 97 -27.49 12.49 22.41
C TYR A 97 -28.04 12.45 21.00
N VAL A 98 -27.19 12.86 20.07
CA VAL A 98 -27.31 12.63 18.64
C VAL A 98 -26.14 11.78 18.15
N TRP A 99 -26.29 11.07 17.04
CA TRP A 99 -25.22 10.25 16.47
C TRP A 99 -24.93 10.58 15.02
N SER A 100 -23.69 10.32 14.61
CA SER A 100 -23.27 10.40 13.22
C SER A 100 -23.74 9.19 12.42
N GLY A 101 -23.73 9.32 11.10
CA GLY A 101 -23.72 8.17 10.22
C GLY A 101 -22.54 7.23 10.54
N THR A 102 -22.65 5.98 10.08
CA THR A 102 -21.57 5.00 10.24
C THR A 102 -20.47 5.28 9.21
N PHE A 103 -19.21 5.20 9.62
CA PHE A 103 -18.05 5.42 8.75
C PHE A 103 -16.97 4.35 8.96
N ALA A 104 -16.18 4.07 7.92
CA ALA A 104 -15.22 2.96 7.91
C ALA A 104 -13.78 3.45 8.10
N VAL A 105 -13.05 2.89 9.08
CA VAL A 105 -11.62 3.14 9.30
C VAL A 105 -10.95 1.86 9.81
N GLY A 106 -9.80 1.52 9.22
CA GLY A 106 -8.99 0.38 9.68
C GLY A 106 -9.66 -0.99 9.54
N GLY A 107 -10.63 -1.13 8.62
CA GLY A 107 -11.42 -2.36 8.44
C GLY A 107 -12.63 -2.48 9.39
N TYR A 108 -12.90 -1.46 10.21
CA TYR A 108 -14.03 -1.43 11.14
C TYR A 108 -14.99 -0.29 10.83
N HIS A 109 -16.24 -0.48 11.24
CA HIS A 109 -17.31 0.51 11.17
C HIS A 109 -17.44 1.22 12.52
N TRP A 110 -17.54 2.54 12.48
CA TRP A 110 -17.55 3.43 13.63
C TRP A 110 -18.75 4.38 13.55
N SER A 111 -19.27 4.82 14.70
CA SER A 111 -20.23 5.91 14.81
C SER A 111 -19.85 6.81 15.97
N LEU A 112 -20.13 8.11 15.85
CA LEU A 112 -19.85 9.11 16.89
C LEU A 112 -21.16 9.57 17.52
N ARG A 113 -21.33 9.34 18.83
CA ARG A 113 -22.40 9.95 19.63
C ARG A 113 -21.90 11.22 20.31
N PHE A 114 -22.72 12.26 20.26
CA PHE A 114 -22.47 13.55 20.88
C PHE A 114 -23.56 13.85 21.92
N PHE A 115 -23.14 14.14 23.14
CA PHE A 115 -23.94 14.48 24.31
C PHE A 115 -23.67 15.94 24.69
N PRO A 116 -24.53 16.89 24.27
CA PRO A 116 -24.32 18.32 24.52
C PRO A 116 -24.27 18.68 26.02
N ASP A 117 -25.06 18.00 26.84
CA ASP A 117 -25.17 18.22 28.30
C ASP A 117 -24.47 17.13 29.11
N GLY A 118 -23.52 16.43 28.49
CA GLY A 118 -22.77 15.33 29.10
C GLY A 118 -23.54 14.00 29.11
N ASP A 119 -22.81 12.90 29.34
CA ASP A 119 -23.42 11.60 29.56
C ASP A 119 -23.86 11.47 31.03
N ALA A 120 -24.99 10.81 31.30
CA ALA A 120 -25.55 10.66 32.66
C ALA A 120 -24.63 9.92 33.68
N ARG A 121 -23.41 9.56 33.28
CA ARG A 121 -22.36 8.95 34.12
C ARG A 121 -21.54 10.03 34.81
N GLY A 122 -22.14 10.70 35.79
CA GLY A 122 -21.38 11.56 36.70
C GLY A 122 -20.40 10.75 37.55
N GLY A 123 -19.10 10.81 37.24
CA GLY A 123 -18.01 10.31 38.08
C GLY A 123 -16.84 9.75 37.29
N GLY A 124 -15.69 10.43 37.33
CA GLY A 124 -14.42 9.88 36.86
C GLY A 124 -14.00 8.62 37.63
N PRO A 125 -12.92 7.92 37.22
CA PRO A 125 -12.46 6.71 37.88
C PRO A 125 -11.65 7.05 39.13
N ALA A 126 -12.34 7.50 40.19
CA ALA A 126 -11.89 7.45 41.57
C ALA A 126 -13.10 7.82 42.45
N GLY A 127 -13.45 6.95 43.38
CA GLY A 127 -14.60 7.15 44.25
C GLY A 127 -14.50 8.43 45.09
N GLY A 128 -15.66 9.02 45.38
CA GLY A 128 -15.85 9.97 46.47
C GLY A 128 -16.31 11.36 46.03
N GLY A 129 -17.57 11.67 46.37
CA GLY A 129 -18.06 13.05 46.44
C GLY A 129 -19.08 13.42 45.37
N LYS A 130 -20.35 13.47 45.77
CA LYS A 130 -21.39 14.24 45.05
C LYS A 130 -21.00 15.72 45.10
N SER A 131 -20.23 16.20 44.13
CA SER A 131 -20.13 17.64 43.86
C SER A 131 -21.21 18.02 42.85
N LYS A 132 -22.20 18.76 43.34
CA LYS A 132 -23.37 19.20 42.60
C LYS A 132 -23.07 20.58 41.99
N SER A 133 -22.22 20.67 40.97
CA SER A 133 -22.04 21.92 40.19
C SER A 133 -21.21 21.87 38.88
N SER A 134 -20.76 20.73 38.32
CA SER A 134 -19.90 20.78 37.11
C SER A 134 -20.38 20.03 35.87
N GLY A 135 -21.57 19.40 35.90
CA GLY A 135 -22.08 18.65 34.75
C GLY A 135 -22.58 19.52 33.59
N ASP A 136 -22.92 20.79 33.85
CA ASP A 136 -23.44 21.69 32.84
C ASP A 136 -22.36 22.26 31.90
N ASP A 137 -21.08 22.24 32.28
CA ASP A 137 -20.02 22.89 31.50
C ASP A 137 -19.24 21.94 30.58
N GLU A 138 -19.63 20.67 30.51
CA GLU A 138 -18.91 19.63 29.77
C GLU A 138 -19.80 18.94 28.73
N CYS A 139 -19.30 18.85 27.50
CA CYS A 139 -19.90 18.01 26.47
C CYS A 139 -19.15 16.67 26.38
N CYS A 140 -19.87 15.60 26.04
CA CYS A 140 -19.28 14.26 25.93
C CYS A 140 -19.42 13.69 24.52
N PHE A 141 -18.38 12.99 24.06
CA PHE A 141 -18.34 12.28 22.79
C PHE A 141 -18.04 10.81 23.04
N HIS A 142 -18.77 9.93 22.37
CA HIS A 142 -18.53 8.49 22.39
C HIS A 142 -18.28 8.02 20.97
N ALA A 143 -17.12 7.42 20.74
CA ALA A 143 -16.85 6.71 19.49
C ALA A 143 -17.14 5.23 19.68
N ASP A 144 -18.15 4.74 18.97
CA ASP A 144 -18.68 3.39 19.08
C ASP A 144 -18.13 2.48 17.99
N LEU A 145 -17.65 1.30 18.38
CA LEU A 145 -17.36 0.22 17.44
C LEU A 145 -18.67 -0.45 17.01
N MET A 146 -19.01 -0.33 15.74
CA MET A 146 -20.28 -0.83 15.16
C MET A 146 -20.14 -2.20 14.49
N THR A 147 -18.92 -2.60 14.11
CA THR A 147 -18.68 -3.93 13.55
C THR A 147 -19.04 -5.00 14.57
N GLN A 148 -19.92 -5.94 14.24
CA GLN A 148 -20.33 -7.03 15.14
C GLN A 148 -19.25 -8.11 15.27
N GLY A 149 -19.08 -8.67 16.46
CA GLY A 149 -18.13 -9.75 16.73
C GLY A 149 -16.66 -9.37 16.51
N ALA A 150 -16.31 -8.10 16.64
CA ALA A 150 -15.01 -7.55 16.34
C ALA A 150 -14.27 -7.09 17.60
N ASP A 151 -12.94 -7.25 17.58
CA ASP A 151 -12.03 -6.68 18.57
C ASP A 151 -11.10 -5.68 17.87
N ALA A 152 -11.21 -4.41 18.23
CA ALA A 152 -10.39 -3.34 17.68
C ALA A 152 -9.59 -2.64 18.79
N LYS A 153 -8.38 -2.20 18.47
CA LYS A 153 -7.59 -1.31 19.32
C LYS A 153 -7.45 0.02 18.60
N ALA A 154 -7.97 1.10 19.18
CA ALA A 154 -8.01 2.39 18.52
C ALA A 154 -7.91 3.56 19.50
N CYS A 155 -7.46 4.72 19.01
CA CYS A 155 -7.60 5.99 19.71
C CYS A 155 -8.37 7.00 18.86
N PHE A 156 -8.95 7.99 19.54
CA PHE A 156 -9.88 8.94 18.95
C PHE A 156 -9.45 10.35 19.29
N THR A 157 -9.46 11.22 18.29
CA THR A 157 -9.23 12.65 18.46
C THR A 157 -10.48 13.39 17.98
N ILE A 158 -11.02 14.27 18.81
CA ILE A 158 -12.09 15.17 18.39
C ILE A 158 -11.48 16.50 17.97
N GLY A 159 -12.04 17.13 16.96
CA GLY A 159 -11.71 18.47 16.55
C GLY A 159 -12.96 19.22 16.12
N PHE A 160 -12.82 20.53 15.92
CA PHE A 160 -13.88 21.39 15.48
C PHE A 160 -13.44 22.17 14.24
N VAL A 161 -14.36 22.33 13.30
CA VAL A 161 -14.16 23.17 12.12
C VAL A 161 -14.58 24.60 12.47
N ASN A 162 -13.67 25.53 12.26
CA ASN A 162 -13.96 26.96 12.29
C ASN A 162 -14.81 27.31 11.07
N GLN A 163 -16.02 27.79 11.30
CA GLN A 163 -16.99 28.12 10.25
C GLN A 163 -16.73 29.49 9.60
N ALA A 164 -15.76 30.27 10.07
CA ALA A 164 -15.38 31.53 9.46
C ALA A 164 -14.35 31.36 8.34
N ASP A 165 -13.35 30.50 8.55
CA ASP A 165 -12.19 30.34 7.66
C ASP A 165 -11.93 28.89 7.22
N GLY A 166 -12.68 27.91 7.73
CA GLY A 166 -12.52 26.49 7.43
C GLY A 166 -11.36 25.82 8.17
N SER A 167 -10.64 26.53 9.04
CA SER A 167 -9.52 25.98 9.82
C SER A 167 -9.99 24.94 10.84
N THR A 168 -9.13 23.99 11.19
CA THR A 168 -9.48 22.88 12.09
C THR A 168 -8.67 22.96 13.38
N ARG A 169 -9.35 22.92 14.52
CA ARG A 169 -8.70 22.84 15.84
C ARG A 169 -8.93 21.46 16.44
N TRP A 170 -7.87 20.78 16.82
CA TRP A 170 -7.92 19.45 17.43
C TRP A 170 -7.85 19.53 18.96
N GLU A 171 -8.62 18.65 19.61
CA GLU A 171 -8.64 18.41 21.05
C GLU A 171 -7.72 17.24 21.42
N PRO A 172 -7.39 17.03 22.70
CA PRO A 172 -6.53 15.93 23.12
C PRO A 172 -7.07 14.55 22.71
N THR A 173 -6.19 13.71 22.17
CA THR A 173 -6.50 12.34 21.76
C THR A 173 -6.72 11.42 22.97
N THR A 174 -7.69 10.51 22.90
CA THR A 174 -7.83 9.46 23.91
C THR A 174 -6.57 8.59 23.96
N PRO A 175 -6.26 7.90 25.08
CA PRO A 175 -5.31 6.80 25.03
C PRO A 175 -5.77 5.72 24.05
N LEU A 176 -4.87 4.81 23.69
CA LEU A 176 -5.21 3.62 22.91
C LEU A 176 -6.14 2.71 23.73
N ILE A 177 -7.34 2.46 23.23
CA ILE A 177 -8.40 1.72 23.91
C ILE A 177 -8.71 0.44 23.12
N SER A 178 -8.92 -0.67 23.84
CA SER A 178 -9.42 -1.92 23.25
C SER A 178 -10.94 -1.91 23.30
N LEU A 179 -11.59 -2.08 22.16
CA LEU A 179 -13.02 -2.09 21.97
C LEU A 179 -13.44 -3.44 21.41
N SER A 180 -14.46 -4.05 22.03
CA SER A 180 -14.91 -5.40 21.66
C SER A 180 -16.42 -5.44 21.53
N THR A 181 -16.90 -6.00 20.43
CA THR A 181 -18.31 -6.38 20.24
C THR A 181 -18.49 -7.91 20.29
N ALA A 182 -17.43 -8.67 20.57
CA ALA A 182 -17.48 -10.11 20.79
C ALA A 182 -18.01 -10.41 22.20
N GLY A 183 -19.04 -11.26 22.30
CA GLY A 183 -19.66 -11.62 23.60
C GLY A 183 -20.89 -10.79 24.01
N ALA A 184 -21.37 -9.89 23.14
CA ALA A 184 -22.64 -9.19 23.29
C ALA A 184 -23.84 -10.13 23.01
N GLY A 185 -24.03 -11.16 23.86
CA GLY A 185 -25.07 -12.16 23.66
C GLY A 185 -25.55 -12.78 24.97
N THR A 186 -26.84 -12.55 25.26
CA THR A 186 -27.74 -13.27 26.18
C THR A 186 -27.78 -12.82 27.66
N GLY A 187 -28.76 -11.97 27.96
CA GLY A 187 -29.19 -11.67 29.33
C GLY A 187 -30.14 -10.47 29.40
N ASN A 188 -31.45 -10.72 29.27
CA ASN A 188 -32.56 -9.78 29.47
C ASN A 188 -32.56 -8.48 28.64
N GLY A 189 -33.19 -8.53 27.46
CA GLY A 189 -34.04 -7.45 26.91
C GLY A 189 -33.44 -6.07 26.59
N SER A 190 -32.20 -5.78 26.96
CA SER A 190 -31.50 -4.54 26.63
C SER A 190 -30.21 -4.88 25.88
N PRO A 191 -29.94 -4.27 24.71
CA PRO A 191 -28.68 -4.48 24.03
C PRO A 191 -27.54 -4.03 24.95
N PRO A 192 -26.48 -4.85 25.14
CA PRO A 192 -25.30 -4.39 25.87
C PRO A 192 -24.75 -3.15 25.15
N PRO A 193 -24.25 -2.13 25.89
CA PRO A 193 -23.78 -0.91 25.27
C PRO A 193 -22.66 -1.26 24.27
N PRO A 194 -22.64 -0.65 23.08
CA PRO A 194 -21.52 -0.79 22.17
C PRO A 194 -20.24 -0.41 22.92
N SER A 195 -19.18 -1.18 22.72
CA SER A 195 -17.88 -0.82 23.28
C SER A 195 -17.50 0.54 22.70
N SER A 196 -17.43 1.54 23.59
CA SER A 196 -17.33 2.94 23.21
C SER A 196 -16.15 3.61 23.91
N ALA A 197 -15.36 4.39 23.18
CA ALA A 197 -14.36 5.28 23.75
C ALA A 197 -14.99 6.62 24.08
N ARG A 198 -14.86 7.08 25.34
CA ARG A 198 -15.41 8.34 25.83
C ARG A 198 -14.36 9.44 25.82
N LEU A 199 -14.73 10.62 25.31
CA LEU A 199 -13.93 11.84 25.37
C LEU A 199 -14.81 12.99 25.88
N VAL A 200 -14.26 13.80 26.79
CA VAL A 200 -14.95 14.98 27.34
C VAL A 200 -14.30 16.24 26.79
N VAL A 201 -15.11 17.20 26.38
CA VAL A 201 -14.67 18.49 25.87
C VAL A 201 -15.40 19.61 26.63
N PRO A 202 -14.71 20.67 27.07
CA PRO A 202 -15.37 21.82 27.68
C PRO A 202 -16.38 22.45 26.72
N ARG A 203 -17.58 22.77 27.22
CA ARG A 203 -18.66 23.36 26.43
C ARG A 203 -18.24 24.67 25.76
N THR A 204 -17.38 25.46 26.41
CA THR A 204 -16.83 26.71 25.87
C THR A 204 -16.11 26.53 24.53
N LYS A 205 -15.59 25.34 24.24
CA LYS A 205 -14.95 25.03 22.95
C LYS A 205 -15.95 24.66 21.87
N VAL A 206 -17.05 24.03 22.25
CA VAL A 206 -18.16 23.68 21.33
C VAL A 206 -18.97 24.94 20.99
N GLU A 207 -19.19 25.79 21.97
CA GLU A 207 -19.95 27.05 21.87
C GLU A 207 -19.06 28.26 21.53
N ASP A 208 -17.80 28.02 21.13
CA ASP A 208 -16.95 29.06 20.58
C ASP A 208 -17.63 29.63 19.31
N PHE A 209 -17.69 30.95 19.19
CA PHE A 209 -18.34 31.63 18.07
C PHE A 209 -17.75 31.29 16.69
N ALA A 210 -16.48 30.86 16.66
CA ALA A 210 -15.84 30.33 15.46
C ALA A 210 -16.36 28.94 15.10
N VAL A 211 -16.79 28.13 16.08
CA VAL A 211 -17.19 26.73 15.93
C VAL A 211 -18.71 26.57 15.76
N LEU A 212 -19.50 27.23 16.61
CA LEU A 212 -20.96 27.25 16.57
C LEU A 212 -21.42 28.51 15.82
N ARG A 213 -21.91 28.32 14.60
CA ARG A 213 -22.47 29.41 13.77
C ARG A 213 -23.73 28.93 13.08
N GLY A 214 -24.77 29.78 13.06
CA GLY A 214 -26.04 29.45 12.42
C GLY A 214 -26.73 28.19 12.99
N ASP A 215 -26.62 27.98 14.30
CA ASP A 215 -27.14 26.82 15.02
C ASP A 215 -26.62 25.45 14.53
N ARG A 216 -25.41 25.46 13.94
CA ARG A 216 -24.73 24.28 13.45
C ARG A 216 -23.35 24.16 14.09
N VAL A 217 -22.99 22.96 14.51
CA VAL A 217 -21.64 22.58 14.95
C VAL A 217 -21.08 21.52 14.01
N SER A 218 -19.82 21.66 13.59
CA SER A 218 -19.14 20.66 12.75
C SER A 218 -18.01 20.01 13.54
N VAL A 219 -18.23 18.78 13.94
CA VAL A 219 -17.32 17.98 14.77
C VAL A 219 -16.50 17.08 13.86
N MET A 220 -15.19 17.15 13.94
CA MET A 220 -14.28 16.21 13.29
C MET A 220 -13.91 15.11 14.26
N CYS A 221 -13.94 13.86 13.81
CA CYS A 221 -13.45 12.72 14.57
C CYS A 221 -12.37 12.03 13.75
N ARG A 222 -11.14 12.04 14.26
CA ARG A 222 -10.05 11.23 13.74
C ARG A 222 -10.00 9.93 14.54
N VAL A 223 -9.99 8.81 13.83
CA VAL A 223 -9.85 7.47 14.40
C VAL A 223 -8.52 6.91 13.91
N ALA A 224 -7.68 6.44 14.83
CA ALA A 224 -6.46 5.71 14.50
C ALA A 224 -6.59 4.28 15.05
N VAL A 225 -6.68 3.30 14.16
CA VAL A 225 -6.87 1.89 14.49
C VAL A 225 -5.55 1.15 14.33
N THR A 226 -5.11 0.45 15.37
CA THR A 226 -3.90 -0.38 15.28
C THR A 226 -4.19 -1.62 14.44
N GLN A 227 -3.36 -1.89 13.45
CA GLN A 227 -3.35 -3.15 12.74
C GLN A 227 -2.52 -4.19 13.51
N ASN A 228 -2.85 -5.48 13.28
CA ASN A 228 -2.24 -6.61 13.97
C ASN A 228 -0.72 -6.48 14.09
N GLN A 229 -0.23 -6.76 15.30
CA GLN A 229 1.19 -6.81 15.64
C GLN A 229 1.90 -7.86 14.78
N ARG A 230 2.54 -7.44 13.69
CA ARG A 230 3.51 -8.28 12.98
C ARG A 230 4.78 -8.28 13.83
N VAL A 231 5.00 -9.39 14.54
CA VAL A 231 6.33 -9.68 15.08
C VAL A 231 7.22 -9.96 13.89
N PHE A 232 7.91 -8.94 13.41
CA PHE A 232 9.06 -9.17 12.55
C PHE A 232 10.11 -9.87 13.40
N ALA A 233 10.64 -11.00 12.92
CA ALA A 233 11.99 -11.38 13.31
C ALA A 233 12.89 -10.26 12.77
N ALA A 234 13.15 -9.24 13.58
CA ALA A 234 13.93 -8.10 13.14
C ALA A 234 15.33 -8.58 12.78
N ALA A 235 15.70 -8.34 11.53
CA ALA A 235 17.09 -8.19 11.16
C ALA A 235 17.72 -7.13 12.09
N GLU A 236 18.83 -7.52 12.74
CA GLU A 236 19.90 -6.75 13.36
C GLU A 236 19.61 -5.29 13.80
N PRO A 237 19.73 -4.95 15.10
CA PRO A 237 20.33 -3.69 15.50
C PRO A 237 21.78 -3.97 15.91
N ALA A 238 22.67 -4.01 14.93
CA ALA A 238 24.05 -3.65 15.20
C ALA A 238 24.02 -2.18 15.62
N VAL A 239 24.51 -1.86 16.82
CA VAL A 239 24.99 -0.50 17.10
C VAL A 239 26.25 -0.32 16.25
N SER A 240 26.04 -0.06 14.97
CA SER A 240 27.06 0.35 14.05
C SER A 240 27.01 1.87 14.02
N ARG A 241 28.15 2.52 14.31
CA ARG A 241 28.37 3.95 14.01
C ARG A 241 28.47 4.20 12.49
N VAL A 242 28.03 3.25 11.68
CA VAL A 242 28.10 3.28 10.23
C VAL A 242 26.70 3.60 9.73
N GLU A 243 26.54 4.79 9.19
CA GLU A 243 25.36 5.14 8.40
C GLU A 243 25.37 4.25 7.15
N VAL A 244 24.37 3.37 7.04
CA VAL A 244 24.18 2.57 5.83
C VAL A 244 23.48 3.48 4.82
N PRO A 245 24.08 3.74 3.64
CA PRO A 245 23.43 4.55 2.63
C PRO A 245 22.12 3.89 2.14
N PRO A 246 21.16 4.69 1.64
CA PRO A 246 19.91 4.15 1.12
C PRO A 246 20.17 3.16 -0.03
N PRO A 247 19.25 2.21 -0.28
CA PRO A 247 19.34 1.32 -1.44
C PRO A 247 19.44 2.16 -2.72
N ASP A 248 20.45 1.87 -3.54
CA ASP A 248 20.79 2.61 -4.75
C ASP A 248 20.64 1.76 -6.03
N LEU A 249 20.01 0.58 -5.92
CA LEU A 249 19.85 -0.35 -7.03
C LEU A 249 19.03 0.25 -8.19
N PRO A 250 17.88 0.92 -7.96
CA PRO A 250 17.14 1.60 -9.03
C PRO A 250 18.00 2.63 -9.77
N GLU A 251 18.80 3.42 -9.05
CA GLU A 251 19.70 4.43 -9.59
C GLU A 251 20.85 3.79 -10.36
N CYS A 252 21.40 2.68 -9.86
CA CYS A 252 22.41 1.90 -10.57
C CYS A 252 21.88 1.32 -11.89
N LEU A 253 20.66 0.79 -11.88
CA LEU A 253 20.00 0.28 -13.08
C LEU A 253 19.62 1.41 -14.05
N GLY A 254 19.18 2.56 -13.53
CA GLY A 254 18.94 3.76 -14.34
C GLY A 254 20.20 4.21 -15.08
N ARG A 255 21.34 4.31 -14.37
CA ARG A 255 22.64 4.62 -15.00
C ARG A 255 23.04 3.58 -16.05
N LEU A 256 22.80 2.29 -15.81
CA LEU A 256 23.08 1.24 -16.78
C LEU A 256 22.30 1.46 -18.09
N LEU A 257 21.02 1.83 -17.99
CA LEU A 257 20.19 2.15 -19.15
C LEU A 257 20.70 3.40 -19.89
N GLU A 258 21.10 4.44 -19.17
CA GLU A 258 21.62 5.69 -19.74
C GLU A 258 22.98 5.53 -20.43
N GLU A 259 23.89 4.76 -19.82
CA GLU A 259 25.22 4.51 -20.35
C GLU A 259 25.20 3.57 -21.56
N GLY A 260 24.19 2.69 -21.68
CA GLY A 260 24.01 1.77 -22.79
C GLY A 260 25.13 0.72 -22.92
N VAL A 261 25.89 0.47 -21.84
CA VAL A 261 27.04 -0.43 -21.84
C VAL A 261 26.58 -1.87 -21.66
N GLY A 262 26.94 -2.75 -22.61
CA GLY A 262 26.67 -4.19 -22.51
C GLY A 262 25.26 -4.62 -22.92
N THR A 263 24.46 -3.72 -23.47
CA THR A 263 23.11 -4.01 -23.97
C THR A 263 23.11 -5.05 -25.07
N ASP A 264 22.22 -6.02 -24.99
CA ASP A 264 22.14 -7.20 -25.87
C ASP A 264 20.85 -7.25 -26.71
N VAL A 265 20.02 -6.19 -26.66
CA VAL A 265 18.86 -6.00 -27.54
C VAL A 265 18.72 -4.55 -27.99
N THR A 266 18.26 -4.38 -29.23
CA THR A 266 17.88 -3.07 -29.79
C THR A 266 16.39 -3.08 -30.09
N ILE A 267 15.66 -2.12 -29.52
CA ILE A 267 14.22 -1.98 -29.65
C ILE A 267 13.92 -0.81 -30.57
N HIS A 268 13.18 -1.06 -31.64
CA HIS A 268 12.72 -0.06 -32.60
C HIS A 268 11.29 0.36 -32.24
N VAL A 269 11.08 1.65 -31.99
CA VAL A 269 9.79 2.24 -31.64
C VAL A 269 9.55 3.45 -32.54
N GLY A 270 8.73 3.28 -33.57
CA GLY A 270 8.57 4.30 -34.62
C GLY A 270 9.91 4.61 -35.29
N GLU A 271 10.34 5.87 -35.20
CA GLU A 271 11.62 6.33 -35.77
C GLU A 271 12.78 6.30 -34.75
N GLU A 272 12.51 5.99 -33.48
CA GLU A 272 13.54 5.94 -32.43
C GLU A 272 14.00 4.51 -32.13
N THR A 273 15.27 4.40 -31.72
CA THR A 273 15.88 3.13 -31.31
C THR A 273 16.37 3.20 -29.87
N PHE A 274 16.07 2.17 -29.08
CA PHE A 274 16.44 2.05 -27.68
C PHE A 274 17.32 0.82 -27.48
N ALA A 275 18.48 1.00 -26.86
CA ALA A 275 19.33 -0.11 -26.43
C ALA A 275 18.91 -0.53 -25.01
N ALA A 276 18.84 -1.85 -24.74
CA ALA A 276 18.41 -2.37 -23.45
C ALA A 276 18.99 -3.78 -23.19
N ASP A 277 18.70 -4.31 -22.00
CA ASP A 277 19.11 -5.63 -21.53
C ASP A 277 17.93 -6.61 -21.56
N ARG A 278 18.09 -7.70 -22.30
CA ARG A 278 17.08 -8.75 -22.46
C ARG A 278 16.61 -9.31 -21.13
N ILE A 279 17.55 -9.50 -20.20
CA ILE A 279 17.25 -10.09 -18.90
C ILE A 279 16.41 -9.17 -18.03
N VAL A 280 16.66 -7.85 -18.08
CA VAL A 280 15.90 -6.86 -17.31
C VAL A 280 14.48 -6.76 -17.87
N LEU A 281 14.33 -6.64 -19.19
CA LEU A 281 13.03 -6.64 -19.86
C LEU A 281 12.20 -7.89 -19.53
N ALA A 282 12.80 -9.08 -19.66
CA ALA A 282 12.13 -10.35 -19.42
C ALA A 282 11.81 -10.62 -17.95
N MET A 283 12.58 -10.05 -17.02
CA MET A 283 12.26 -10.12 -15.60
C MET A 283 11.00 -9.29 -15.28
N ARG A 284 10.86 -8.13 -15.92
CA ARG A 284 9.89 -7.09 -15.55
C ARG A 284 8.60 -7.15 -16.36
N SER A 285 8.61 -7.81 -17.53
CA SER A 285 7.44 -8.02 -18.36
C SER A 285 7.35 -9.48 -18.84
N PRO A 286 6.26 -10.20 -18.53
CA PRO A 286 5.98 -11.51 -19.10
C PRO A 286 5.90 -11.51 -20.63
N VAL A 287 5.44 -10.40 -21.23
CA VAL A 287 5.33 -10.25 -22.68
C VAL A 287 6.70 -10.14 -23.32
N PHE A 288 7.59 -9.29 -22.79
CA PHE A 288 8.98 -9.24 -23.26
C PHE A 288 9.70 -10.57 -23.04
N ARG A 289 9.45 -11.25 -21.92
CA ARG A 289 10.00 -12.59 -21.69
C ARG A 289 9.59 -13.58 -22.77
N ALA A 290 8.32 -13.58 -23.16
CA ALA A 290 7.82 -14.44 -24.22
C ALA A 290 8.40 -14.06 -25.60
N GLN A 291 8.54 -12.77 -25.91
CA GLN A 291 9.13 -12.31 -27.17
C GLN A 291 10.63 -12.63 -27.27
N LEU A 292 11.38 -12.48 -26.18
CA LEU A 292 12.83 -12.64 -26.16
C LEU A 292 13.30 -14.09 -25.96
N TYR A 293 12.57 -14.86 -25.15
CA TYR A 293 12.95 -16.21 -24.75
C TYR A 293 11.93 -17.29 -25.14
N GLY A 294 10.80 -16.90 -25.73
CA GLY A 294 9.79 -17.84 -26.18
C GLY A 294 10.14 -18.53 -27.51
N PRO A 295 9.29 -19.48 -27.94
CA PRO A 295 9.51 -20.27 -29.14
C PRO A 295 9.46 -19.45 -30.44
N MET A 296 8.87 -18.25 -30.40
CA MET A 296 8.79 -17.31 -31.53
C MET A 296 9.95 -16.30 -31.56
N ARG A 297 11.01 -16.48 -30.77
CA ARG A 297 12.14 -15.54 -30.79
C ARG A 297 12.83 -15.54 -32.15
N ASP A 298 13.28 -14.36 -32.57
CA ASP A 298 14.20 -14.26 -33.69
C ASP A 298 15.52 -14.98 -33.37
N LYS A 299 15.98 -15.79 -34.32
CA LYS A 299 17.15 -16.66 -34.15
C LYS A 299 18.49 -15.96 -34.46
N GLY A 300 18.48 -14.64 -34.64
CA GLY A 300 19.68 -13.84 -34.92
C GLY A 300 20.59 -13.67 -33.70
N GLU A 301 21.87 -13.36 -33.94
CA GLU A 301 22.87 -13.07 -32.90
C GLU A 301 22.59 -11.73 -32.20
N GLN A 302 22.14 -10.72 -32.94
CA GLN A 302 21.61 -9.46 -32.40
C GLN A 302 20.08 -9.51 -32.46
N GLN A 303 19.41 -9.42 -31.32
CA GLN A 303 17.95 -9.44 -31.30
C GLN A 303 17.43 -8.02 -31.50
N HIS A 304 16.62 -7.84 -32.55
CA HIS A 304 15.87 -6.63 -32.80
C HIS A 304 14.43 -6.86 -32.35
N LEU A 305 13.87 -5.95 -31.55
CA LEU A 305 12.47 -5.97 -31.17
C LEU A 305 11.77 -4.78 -31.81
N ALA A 306 10.68 -5.01 -32.53
CA ALA A 306 9.81 -3.93 -33.01
C ALA A 306 8.65 -3.75 -32.03
N VAL A 307 8.45 -2.51 -31.57
CA VAL A 307 7.30 -2.13 -30.75
C VAL A 307 6.39 -1.25 -31.59
N GLU A 308 5.24 -1.82 -31.94
CA GLU A 308 4.17 -1.14 -32.69
C GLU A 308 3.16 -0.50 -31.72
N ASP A 309 2.45 0.53 -32.20
CA ASP A 309 1.38 1.27 -31.49
C ASP A 309 1.76 1.87 -30.12
N VAL A 310 3.03 2.16 -29.88
CA VAL A 310 3.48 2.92 -28.70
C VAL A 310 4.30 4.10 -29.18
N GLN A 311 3.97 5.30 -28.70
CA GLN A 311 4.76 6.49 -29.00
C GLN A 311 6.15 6.39 -28.34
N PRO A 312 7.22 6.89 -28.98
CA PRO A 312 8.58 6.83 -28.42
C PRO A 312 8.69 7.44 -27.02
N SER A 313 8.00 8.55 -26.75
CA SER A 313 7.96 9.22 -25.43
C SER A 313 7.34 8.33 -24.35
N VAL A 314 6.26 7.62 -24.67
CA VAL A 314 5.57 6.68 -23.77
C VAL A 314 6.45 5.45 -23.54
N PHE A 315 7.10 4.95 -24.59
CA PHE A 315 8.01 3.81 -24.48
C PHE A 315 9.24 4.14 -23.64
N ARG A 316 9.78 5.36 -23.76
CA ARG A 316 10.87 5.84 -22.91
C ARG A 316 10.47 5.82 -21.42
N ALA A 317 9.26 6.26 -21.10
CA ALA A 317 8.74 6.19 -19.73
C ALA A 317 8.54 4.74 -19.24
N LEU A 318 8.01 3.86 -20.11
CA LEU A 318 7.87 2.43 -19.83
C LEU A 318 9.23 1.78 -19.55
N LEU A 319 10.22 2.06 -20.39
CA LEU A 319 11.58 1.51 -20.27
C LEU A 319 12.28 2.02 -19.01
N GLY A 320 12.15 3.31 -18.69
CA GLY A 320 12.63 3.87 -17.43
C GLY A 320 12.03 3.13 -16.23
N PHE A 321 10.72 2.93 -16.23
CA PHE A 321 10.03 2.18 -15.16
C PHE A 321 10.46 0.71 -15.07
N ILE A 322 10.79 0.06 -16.19
CA ILE A 322 11.34 -1.30 -16.19
C ILE A 322 12.62 -1.37 -15.35
N TYR A 323 13.52 -0.39 -15.49
CA TYR A 323 14.81 -0.35 -14.81
C TYR A 323 14.73 0.19 -13.38
N THR A 324 13.92 1.21 -13.12
CA THR A 324 13.94 1.95 -11.85
C THR A 324 12.73 1.66 -10.95
N ASP A 325 11.68 1.03 -11.48
CA ASP A 325 10.36 0.87 -10.82
C ASP A 325 9.72 2.22 -10.38
N ALA A 326 10.21 3.33 -10.95
CA ALA A 326 9.73 4.68 -10.73
C ALA A 326 9.21 5.27 -12.04
N LEU A 327 8.10 6.01 -11.95
CA LEU A 327 7.64 6.82 -13.07
C LEU A 327 8.63 8.00 -13.22
N PRO A 328 9.14 8.31 -14.42
CA PRO A 328 9.88 9.56 -14.60
C PRO A 328 9.01 10.73 -14.15
N ALA A 329 9.61 11.75 -13.56
CA ALA A 329 8.90 12.97 -13.21
C ALA A 329 8.36 13.59 -14.51
N ILE A 330 7.07 13.39 -14.79
CA ILE A 330 6.40 13.91 -16.00
C ILE A 330 6.20 15.44 -15.90
N ASP A 331 6.71 16.06 -14.83
CA ASP A 331 6.50 17.47 -14.49
C ASP A 331 7.61 18.40 -15.02
N ASP A 332 8.70 17.87 -15.62
CA ASP A 332 9.86 18.68 -16.05
C ASP A 332 9.84 19.09 -17.54
N ASP A 333 8.85 18.62 -18.31
CA ASP A 333 8.81 18.81 -19.77
C ASP A 333 8.13 20.14 -20.19
N GLY A 334 7.60 20.95 -19.25
CA GLY A 334 6.85 22.18 -19.55
C GLY A 334 5.53 21.95 -20.29
N LEU A 335 5.05 20.70 -20.33
CA LEU A 335 3.82 20.30 -20.99
C LEU A 335 2.59 20.77 -20.23
N ASP A 336 1.51 21.02 -20.97
CA ASP A 336 0.24 21.33 -20.35
C ASP A 336 -0.34 20.11 -19.61
N GLU A 337 -1.31 20.37 -18.73
CA GLU A 337 -1.94 19.33 -17.92
C GLU A 337 -2.71 18.29 -18.78
N HIS A 338 -3.14 18.67 -19.98
CA HIS A 338 -3.86 17.81 -20.91
C HIS A 338 -2.93 16.79 -21.56
N ASP A 339 -1.80 17.25 -22.10
CA ASP A 339 -0.75 16.43 -22.72
C ASP A 339 -0.17 15.43 -21.71
N ARG A 340 0.02 15.86 -20.46
CA ARG A 340 0.45 14.97 -19.37
C ARG A 340 -0.56 13.84 -19.15
N LYS A 341 -1.85 14.17 -19.13
CA LYS A 341 -2.92 13.19 -18.91
C LYS A 341 -3.01 12.20 -20.08
N GLU A 342 -2.93 12.69 -21.31
CA GLU A 342 -2.92 11.85 -22.51
C GLU A 342 -1.72 10.89 -22.50
N ARG A 343 -0.53 11.37 -22.14
CA ARG A 343 0.65 10.51 -21.98
C ARG A 343 0.46 9.42 -20.94
N ILE A 344 -0.16 9.72 -19.79
CA ILE A 344 -0.45 8.73 -18.75
C ILE A 344 -1.49 7.72 -19.24
N CYS A 345 -2.50 8.15 -20.01
CA CYS A 345 -3.45 7.24 -20.67
C CYS A 345 -2.72 6.27 -21.59
N HIS A 346 -1.84 6.76 -22.48
CA HIS A 346 -1.05 5.89 -23.35
C HIS A 346 -0.10 4.98 -22.58
N LEU A 347 0.47 5.45 -21.47
CA LEU A 347 1.32 4.64 -20.61
C LEU A 347 0.53 3.52 -19.92
N LEU A 348 -0.72 3.75 -19.54
CA LEU A 348 -1.63 2.73 -19.02
C LEU A 348 -1.89 1.65 -20.09
N VAL A 349 -2.19 2.06 -21.32
CA VAL A 349 -2.38 1.14 -22.47
C VAL A 349 -1.11 0.30 -22.69
N ALA A 350 0.07 0.92 -22.66
CA ALA A 350 1.34 0.21 -22.80
C ALA A 350 1.59 -0.75 -21.62
N ALA A 351 1.31 -0.33 -20.38
CA ALA A 351 1.46 -1.16 -19.20
C ALA A 351 0.58 -2.41 -19.27
N ASP A 352 -0.66 -2.28 -19.73
CA ASP A 352 -1.57 -3.40 -19.96
C ASP A 352 -1.05 -4.33 -21.07
N ARG A 353 -0.64 -3.77 -22.23
CA ARG A 353 -0.07 -4.51 -23.37
C ARG A 353 1.15 -5.34 -22.97
N TYR A 354 2.00 -4.82 -22.09
CA TYR A 354 3.21 -5.50 -21.62
C TYR A 354 3.02 -6.24 -20.28
N ALA A 355 1.78 -6.38 -19.80
CA ALA A 355 1.42 -7.08 -18.56
C ALA A 355 2.20 -6.59 -17.33
N MET A 356 2.34 -5.26 -17.19
CA MET A 356 3.04 -4.58 -16.11
C MET A 356 2.04 -4.04 -15.07
N GLU A 357 1.53 -4.93 -14.22
CA GLU A 357 0.40 -4.63 -13.32
C GLU A 357 0.67 -3.47 -12.35
N ARG A 358 1.87 -3.40 -11.77
CA ARG A 358 2.23 -2.31 -10.85
C ARG A 358 2.17 -0.94 -11.54
N LEU A 359 2.70 -0.84 -12.76
CA LEU A 359 2.66 0.39 -13.55
C LEU A 359 1.21 0.75 -13.90
N LYS A 360 0.42 -0.23 -14.33
CA LYS A 360 -1.00 -0.08 -14.64
C LYS A 360 -1.78 0.49 -13.44
N MET A 361 -1.55 -0.02 -12.23
CA MET A 361 -2.17 0.51 -11.01
C MET A 361 -1.73 1.94 -10.69
N ILE A 362 -0.45 2.27 -10.86
CA ILE A 362 0.05 3.64 -10.64
C ILE A 362 -0.63 4.62 -11.60
N CYS A 363 -0.72 4.27 -12.90
CA CYS A 363 -1.43 5.09 -13.88
C CYS A 363 -2.90 5.28 -13.51
N GLN A 364 -3.61 4.22 -13.10
CA GLN A 364 -5.00 4.30 -12.62
C GLN A 364 -5.12 5.28 -11.44
N GLY A 365 -4.21 5.22 -10.46
CA GLY A 365 -4.22 6.10 -9.31
C GLY A 365 -4.03 7.58 -9.65
N ILE A 366 -3.18 7.89 -10.63
CA ILE A 366 -2.96 9.28 -11.09
C ILE A 366 -4.19 9.79 -11.86
N LEU A 367 -4.74 8.94 -12.74
CA LEU A 367 -5.91 9.28 -13.56
C LEU A 367 -7.18 9.47 -12.72
N SER A 368 -7.36 8.65 -11.69
CA SER A 368 -8.52 8.73 -10.78
C SER A 368 -8.56 10.04 -9.97
N LYS A 369 -7.39 10.62 -9.65
CA LYS A 369 -7.30 11.92 -8.94
C LYS A 369 -7.63 13.11 -9.83
N ASN A 370 -7.59 12.95 -11.15
CA ASN A 370 -7.71 14.03 -12.13
C ASN A 370 -8.91 13.82 -13.09
N LEU A 371 -10.04 13.36 -12.54
CA LEU A 371 -11.28 13.20 -13.29
C LEU A 371 -11.98 14.54 -13.50
N ALA A 372 -12.43 14.79 -14.73
CA ALA A 372 -13.16 15.99 -15.11
C ALA A 372 -14.40 15.63 -15.94
N VAL A 373 -15.46 16.45 -15.88
CA VAL A 373 -16.76 16.19 -16.54
C VAL A 373 -16.61 15.87 -18.03
N HIS A 374 -15.76 16.61 -18.74
CA HIS A 374 -15.55 16.43 -20.18
C HIS A 374 -14.65 15.23 -20.53
N THR A 375 -13.90 14.67 -19.56
CA THR A 375 -12.97 13.54 -19.79
C THR A 375 -13.44 12.22 -19.19
N VAL A 376 -14.33 12.22 -18.19
CA VAL A 376 -14.69 11.02 -17.44
C VAL A 376 -15.28 9.91 -18.31
N ALA A 377 -16.03 10.27 -19.36
CA ALA A 377 -16.57 9.30 -20.30
C ALA A 377 -15.47 8.60 -21.13
N ALA A 378 -14.46 9.34 -21.59
CA ALA A 378 -13.30 8.77 -22.26
C ALA A 378 -12.45 7.92 -21.31
N MET A 379 -12.27 8.37 -20.06
CA MET A 379 -11.56 7.60 -19.02
C MET A 379 -12.27 6.29 -18.70
N LEU A 380 -13.60 6.31 -18.65
CA LEU A 380 -14.42 5.12 -18.40
C LEU A 380 -14.33 4.12 -19.55
N ALA A 381 -14.36 4.60 -20.80
CA ALA A 381 -14.13 3.75 -21.99
C ALA A 381 -12.75 3.10 -21.94
N LEU A 382 -11.71 3.88 -21.65
CA LEU A 382 -10.33 3.38 -21.52
C LEU A 382 -10.20 2.37 -20.38
N ALA A 383 -10.87 2.61 -19.25
CA ALA A 383 -10.86 1.71 -18.12
C ALA A 383 -11.54 0.37 -18.45
N ASP A 384 -12.64 0.39 -19.19
CA ASP A 384 -13.34 -0.82 -19.64
C ASP A 384 -12.50 -1.63 -20.63
N GLN A 385 -11.94 -0.97 -21.65
CA GLN A 385 -11.11 -1.59 -22.68
C GLN A 385 -9.87 -2.30 -22.13
N HIS A 386 -9.26 -1.73 -21.09
CA HIS A 386 -8.05 -2.27 -20.47
C HIS A 386 -8.31 -2.98 -19.13
N HIS A 387 -9.56 -3.31 -18.81
CA HIS A 387 -9.91 -4.02 -17.57
C HIS A 387 -9.31 -3.37 -16.31
N CYS A 388 -9.44 -2.05 -16.20
CA CYS A 388 -8.97 -1.24 -15.07
C CYS A 388 -10.10 -1.00 -14.07
N ASP A 389 -10.39 -2.00 -13.24
CA ASP A 389 -11.56 -1.98 -12.34
C ASP A 389 -11.54 -0.81 -11.34
N MET A 390 -10.37 -0.46 -10.79
CA MET A 390 -10.27 0.63 -9.80
C MET A 390 -10.54 2.00 -10.44
N LEU A 391 -10.01 2.24 -11.64
CA LEU A 391 -10.31 3.46 -12.39
C LEU A 391 -11.78 3.49 -12.83
N LYS A 392 -12.33 2.34 -13.24
CA LYS A 392 -13.74 2.20 -13.62
C LYS A 392 -14.68 2.56 -12.46
N GLU A 393 -14.40 2.04 -11.25
CA GLU A 393 -15.16 2.38 -10.05
C GLU A 393 -15.06 3.87 -9.70
N SER A 394 -13.85 4.43 -9.75
CA SER A 394 -13.63 5.86 -9.50
C SER A 394 -14.38 6.75 -10.50
N CYS A 395 -14.46 6.34 -11.77
CA CYS A 395 -15.25 7.02 -12.78
C CYS A 395 -16.76 6.94 -12.46
N PHE A 396 -17.26 5.79 -12.02
CA PHE A 396 -18.65 5.66 -11.60
C PHE A 396 -18.98 6.55 -10.39
N GLU A 397 -18.16 6.52 -9.33
CA GLU A 397 -18.35 7.39 -8.16
C GLU A 397 -18.36 8.88 -8.56
N PHE A 398 -17.50 9.28 -9.49
CA PHE A 398 -17.47 10.63 -10.03
C PHE A 398 -18.75 10.99 -10.81
N ILE A 399 -19.26 10.09 -11.64
CA ILE A 399 -20.47 10.30 -12.44
C ILE A 399 -21.71 10.38 -11.54
N PHE A 400 -21.80 9.54 -10.51
CA PHE A 400 -22.92 9.49 -9.58
C PHE A 400 -22.83 10.50 -8.42
N SER A 401 -21.74 11.26 -8.34
CA SER A 401 -21.64 12.39 -7.43
C SER A 401 -22.74 13.43 -7.71
N PRO A 402 -23.29 14.08 -6.66
CA PRO A 402 -24.45 14.96 -6.81
C PRO A 402 -24.21 16.07 -7.85
N ASN A 403 -25.21 16.31 -8.69
CA ASN A 403 -25.25 17.29 -9.78
C ASN A 403 -24.29 17.06 -10.96
N ARG A 404 -23.57 15.93 -11.06
CA ARG A 404 -22.62 15.71 -12.19
C ARG A 404 -23.19 14.91 -13.35
N LEU A 405 -24.13 14.00 -13.09
CA LEU A 405 -24.67 13.10 -14.12
C LEU A 405 -25.21 13.85 -15.34
N HIS A 406 -25.99 14.92 -15.11
CA HIS A 406 -26.57 15.72 -16.19
C HIS A 406 -25.47 16.36 -17.07
N ASP A 407 -24.43 16.93 -16.46
CA ASP A 407 -23.34 17.59 -17.17
C ASP A 407 -22.48 16.58 -17.94
N VAL A 408 -22.28 15.38 -17.40
CA VAL A 408 -21.58 14.29 -18.09
C VAL A 408 -22.39 13.84 -19.30
N VAL A 409 -23.70 13.64 -19.16
CA VAL A 409 -24.58 13.21 -20.27
C VAL A 409 -24.62 14.26 -21.39
N ALA A 410 -24.54 15.55 -21.05
CA ALA A 410 -24.46 16.65 -22.01
C ALA A 410 -23.07 16.81 -22.66
N SER A 411 -22.03 16.14 -22.13
CA SER A 411 -20.67 16.27 -22.64
C SER A 411 -20.47 15.55 -23.98
N ARG A 412 -19.54 16.07 -24.78
CA ARG A 412 -19.11 15.42 -26.03
C ARG A 412 -18.54 14.01 -25.79
N GLY A 413 -17.76 13.83 -24.72
CA GLY A 413 -17.16 12.54 -24.38
C GLY A 413 -18.21 11.45 -24.12
N TYR A 414 -19.38 11.81 -23.58
CA TYR A 414 -20.46 10.84 -23.40
C TYR A 414 -21.13 10.44 -24.72
N ALA A 415 -21.18 11.34 -25.71
CA ALA A 415 -21.64 10.98 -27.05
C ALA A 415 -20.69 9.99 -27.74
N GLU A 416 -19.38 10.17 -27.58
CA GLU A 416 -18.35 9.25 -28.08
C GLU A 416 -18.39 7.89 -27.35
N LEU A 417 -18.64 7.89 -26.04
CA LEU A 417 -18.83 6.66 -25.27
C LEU A 417 -19.98 5.80 -25.82
N LYS A 418 -21.07 6.41 -26.32
CA LYS A 418 -22.20 5.67 -26.90
C LYS A 418 -21.80 4.85 -28.12
N THR A 419 -20.85 5.32 -28.91
CA THR A 419 -20.39 4.63 -30.11
C THR A 419 -19.31 3.60 -29.80
N THR A 420 -18.43 3.89 -28.83
CA THR A 420 -17.24 3.08 -28.57
C THR A 420 -17.52 1.90 -27.64
N CYS A 421 -18.31 2.09 -26.58
CA CYS A 421 -18.54 1.08 -25.53
C CYS A 421 -20.01 1.08 -25.04
N PRO A 422 -20.97 0.54 -25.83
CA PRO A 422 -22.38 0.54 -25.45
C PRO A 422 -22.70 -0.32 -24.23
N SER A 423 -21.90 -1.36 -23.93
CA SER A 423 -22.01 -2.19 -22.72
C SER A 423 -21.88 -1.36 -21.44
N VAL A 424 -20.93 -0.42 -21.42
CA VAL A 424 -20.67 0.47 -20.29
C VAL A 424 -21.88 1.35 -19.98
N LEU A 425 -22.67 1.73 -20.99
CA LEU A 425 -23.91 2.49 -20.76
C LEU A 425 -24.94 1.69 -19.97
N VAL A 426 -25.05 0.38 -20.24
CA VAL A 426 -25.96 -0.50 -19.50
C VAL A 426 -25.52 -0.56 -18.04
N GLU A 427 -24.22 -0.67 -17.77
CA GLU A 427 -23.68 -0.64 -16.41
C GLU A 427 -23.93 0.70 -15.70
N ILE A 428 -23.83 1.83 -16.42
CA ILE A 428 -24.21 3.15 -15.87
C ILE A 428 -25.69 3.16 -15.46
N LEU A 429 -26.59 2.60 -16.30
CA LEU A 429 -28.01 2.53 -16.00
C LEU A 429 -28.33 1.58 -14.83
N GLU A 430 -27.67 0.43 -14.77
CA GLU A 430 -27.83 -0.51 -13.66
C GLU A 430 -27.32 0.09 -12.34
N LYS A 431 -26.18 0.78 -12.34
CA LYS A 431 -25.67 1.45 -11.15
C LYS A 431 -26.54 2.65 -10.76
N SER A 432 -27.02 3.45 -11.71
CA SER A 432 -27.91 4.58 -11.41
C SER A 432 -29.21 4.13 -10.74
N SER A 433 -29.77 2.98 -11.14
CA SER A 433 -30.96 2.40 -10.53
C SER A 433 -30.76 2.01 -9.06
N LYS A 434 -29.54 1.62 -8.68
CA LYS A 434 -29.17 1.29 -7.29
C LYS A 434 -28.95 2.55 -6.45
N PHE A 435 -28.41 3.61 -7.04
CA PHE A 435 -28.19 4.89 -6.36
C PHE A 435 -29.48 5.72 -6.19
N CYS A 436 -30.51 5.53 -7.02
CA CYS A 436 -31.82 6.16 -6.85
C CYS A 436 -32.76 5.41 -5.86
N GLN A 437 -32.32 4.28 -5.28
CA GLN A 437 -33.11 3.49 -4.31
C GLN A 437 -32.73 3.75 -2.84
N ILE A 438 -31.87 4.73 -2.58
CA ILE A 438 -31.51 5.25 -1.25
C ILE A 438 -31.91 6.72 -1.20
#